data_AF-Q4QRP8-F1
#
_entry.id   AF-Q4QRP8-F1
#
_cell.length_a   1.000
_cell.length_b   1.000
_cell.length_c   1.000
_cell.angle_alpha   90.00
_cell.angle_beta   90.00
_cell.angle_gamma   90.00
#
_symmetry.space_group_name_H-M   'P 1'
#
loop_
_entity.id
_entity.type
_entity.pdbx_description
1 polymer ?
#
loop_
_entity_poly.entity_id
_entity_poly.type
_entity_poly.pdbx_seq_one_letter_code
_entity_poly.pdbx_strand_id
1 'polypeptide(L)' 'MLRLPALRRALSAAAPASALRGRTTATAASNQIEVFVDGLPVLVDPGTTVLQACEKAGIQIRRFCYHDRLSVA' A
#
# COMPACT_ATOMS: atom_id res chain seq x y z
N MET A 1 -59.02 -19.46 -32.74
CA MET A 1 -58.27 -20.21 -33.78
C MET A 1 -57.66 -19.21 -34.74
N LEU A 2 -56.42 -18.78 -34.54
CA LEU A 2 -55.49 -18.35 -35.59
C LEU A 2 -54.12 -18.11 -34.94
N ARG A 3 -53.23 -19.10 -35.16
CA ARG A 3 -51.81 -19.07 -34.82
C ARG A 3 -51.13 -18.06 -35.76
N LEU A 4 -50.33 -17.15 -35.21
CA LEU A 4 -49.24 -16.51 -35.96
C LEU A 4 -47.93 -16.71 -35.18
N PRO A 5 -46.98 -17.46 -35.77
CA PRO A 5 -45.76 -17.90 -35.13
C PRO A 5 -44.62 -16.90 -35.33
N ALA A 6 -43.62 -17.02 -34.46
CA ALA A 6 -42.20 -16.85 -34.74
C ALA A 6 -41.77 -15.57 -35.49
N LEU A 7 -41.01 -14.72 -34.80
CA LEU A 7 -39.59 -14.55 -35.10
C LEU A 7 -38.97 -13.63 -34.04
N ARG A 8 -38.01 -14.15 -33.27
CA ARG A 8 -36.58 -13.78 -33.34
C ARG A 8 -36.37 -12.28 -33.08
N ARG A 9 -35.63 -11.90 -32.03
CA ARG A 9 -34.21 -12.24 -31.95
C ARG A 9 -33.73 -12.03 -30.51
N ALA A 10 -33.24 -13.11 -29.95
CA ALA A 10 -32.53 -13.12 -28.69
C ALA A 10 -31.20 -12.35 -28.81
N LEU A 11 -30.76 -11.87 -27.64
CA LEU A 11 -29.36 -11.65 -27.25
C LEU A 11 -28.62 -10.54 -28.01
N SER A 12 -28.68 -9.32 -27.48
CA SER A 12 -27.54 -8.40 -27.66
C SER A 12 -26.48 -8.78 -26.64
N ALA A 13 -25.31 -9.10 -27.16
CA ALA A 13 -24.22 -9.77 -26.50
C ALA A 13 -23.65 -9.02 -25.31
N ALA A 14 -23.34 -9.78 -24.26
CA ALA A 14 -22.43 -9.39 -23.20
C ALA A 14 -21.06 -9.07 -23.81
N ALA A 15 -20.65 -7.81 -23.70
CA ALA A 15 -19.28 -7.41 -24.00
C ALA A 15 -18.35 -7.97 -22.92
N PRO A 16 -17.14 -8.43 -23.29
CA PRO A 16 -16.26 -9.13 -22.36
C PRO A 16 -15.82 -8.19 -21.25
N ALA A 17 -15.91 -8.70 -20.02
CA ALA A 17 -15.21 -8.16 -18.87
C ALA A 17 -13.74 -7.98 -19.24
N SER A 18 -13.34 -6.72 -19.42
CA SER A 18 -11.93 -6.35 -19.46
C SER A 18 -11.39 -6.62 -18.06
N ALA A 19 -10.88 -7.83 -17.88
CA ALA A 19 -10.06 -8.24 -16.76
C ALA A 19 -8.88 -7.27 -16.68
N LEU A 20 -9.07 -6.17 -15.95
CA LEU A 20 -7.99 -5.30 -15.55
C LEU A 20 -7.18 -6.08 -14.54
N ARG A 21 -6.18 -6.78 -15.09
CA ARG A 21 -4.87 -7.09 -14.51
C ARG A 21 -4.87 -6.98 -13.00
N GLY A 22 -4.97 -8.14 -12.35
CA GLY A 22 -4.53 -8.30 -10.97
C GLY A 22 -3.19 -7.60 -10.81
N ARG A 23 -3.21 -6.50 -10.07
CA ARG A 23 -2.01 -5.82 -9.63
C ARG A 23 -1.39 -6.77 -8.62
N THR A 24 -0.54 -7.69 -9.09
CA THR A 24 0.41 -8.37 -8.22
C THR A 24 1.36 -7.28 -7.76
N THR A 25 1.00 -6.56 -6.69
CA THR A 25 1.96 -5.72 -5.97
C THR A 25 3.06 -6.68 -5.52
N ALA A 26 4.15 -6.64 -6.26
CA ALA A 26 5.34 -7.43 -6.00
C ALA A 26 5.68 -7.37 -4.52
N THR A 27 5.99 -8.53 -3.95
CA THR A 27 6.58 -8.69 -2.62
C THR A 27 7.74 -7.70 -2.50
N ALA A 28 7.50 -6.56 -1.83
CA ALA A 28 8.54 -5.61 -1.52
C ALA A 28 9.52 -6.33 -0.59
N ALA A 29 10.72 -6.61 -1.11
CA ALA A 29 11.76 -7.27 -0.36
C ALA A 29 12.03 -6.45 0.92
N SER A 30 11.83 -7.11 2.06
CA SER A 30 12.03 -6.59 3.40
C SER A 30 13.52 -6.39 3.66
N ASN A 31 14.09 -5.27 3.21
CA ASN A 31 15.45 -4.86 3.56
C ASN A 31 15.43 -4.03 4.85
N GLN A 32 14.86 -4.56 5.93
CA GLN A 32 14.87 -3.86 7.22
C GLN A 32 16.21 -4.06 7.93
N ILE A 33 16.65 -3.02 8.63
CA ILE A 33 17.88 -2.99 9.41
C ILE A 33 17.50 -2.94 10.89
N GLU A 34 18.19 -3.72 11.71
CA GLU A 34 18.04 -3.70 13.16
C GLU A 34 18.90 -2.59 13.78
N VAL A 35 18.28 -1.77 14.64
CA VAL A 35 18.94 -0.76 15.46
C VAL A 35 18.53 -0.91 16.92
N PHE A 36 19.37 -0.48 17.86
CA PHE A 36 19.07 -0.56 19.28
C PHE A 36 18.82 0.84 19.84
N VAL A 37 17.65 1.05 20.45
CA VAL A 37 17.27 2.29 21.15
C VAL A 37 17.13 1.98 22.63
N ASP A 38 18.00 2.52 23.48
CA ASP A 38 18.04 2.20 24.92
C ASP A 38 18.11 0.70 25.23
N GLY A 39 18.80 -0.06 24.36
CA GLY A 39 18.93 -1.52 24.45
C GLY A 39 17.73 -2.30 23.89
N LEU A 40 16.67 -1.63 23.43
CA LEU A 40 15.53 -2.25 22.76
C LEU A 40 15.82 -2.42 21.26
N PRO A 41 15.75 -3.64 20.70
CA PRO A 41 15.91 -3.87 19.27
C PRO A 41 14.69 -3.35 18.49
N VAL A 42 14.93 -2.60 17.42
CA VAL A 42 13.92 -2.00 16.55
C VAL A 42 14.29 -2.23 15.08
N LEU A 43 13.36 -2.77 14.30
CA LEU A 43 13.53 -2.95 12.85
C LEU A 43 13.02 -1.72 12.09
N VAL A 44 13.88 -1.15 11.26
CA VAL A 44 13.57 0.06 10.48
C VAL A 44 14.00 -0.07 9.03
N ASP A 45 13.33 0.66 8.14
CA ASP A 45 13.69 0.69 6.73
C ASP A 45 14.97 1.53 6.51
N PRO A 46 15.80 1.20 5.51
CA PRO A 46 16.98 1.99 5.18
C PRO A 46 16.58 3.41 4.82
N GLY A 47 17.32 4.38 5.35
CA GLY A 47 17.00 5.81 5.22
C GLY A 47 16.05 6.34 6.31
N THR A 48 15.53 5.50 7.21
CA THR A 48 14.85 5.96 8.43
C THR A 48 15.84 6.75 9.29
N THR A 49 15.42 7.91 9.80
CA THR A 49 16.26 8.72 10.71
C THR A 49 16.29 8.13 12.12
N VAL A 50 17.31 8.49 12.92
CA VAL A 50 17.37 8.10 14.34
C VAL A 50 16.12 8.55 15.09
N LEU A 51 15.62 9.75 14.80
CA LEU A 51 14.43 10.31 15.43
C LEU A 51 13.19 9.43 15.20
N GLN A 52 12.96 9.01 13.96
CA GLN A 52 11.85 8.13 13.59
C GLN A 52 12.02 6.70 14.16
N ALA A 53 13.26 6.21 14.28
CA ALA A 53 13.53 4.93 14.94
C ALA A 53 13.19 4.99 16.43
N CYS A 54 13.52 6.09 17.11
CA CYS A 54 13.14 6.32 18.50
C CYS A 54 11.62 6.46 18.67
N GLU A 55 10.93 7.12 17.74
CA GLU A 55 9.46 7.18 17.75
C GLU A 55 8.81 5.80 17.62
N LYS A 56 9.35 4.92 16.76
CA LYS A 56 8.93 3.52 16.65
C LYS A 56 9.16 2.74 17.95
N ALA A 57 10.17 3.12 18.74
CA ALA A 57 10.41 2.60 20.09
C ALA A 57 9.50 3.22 21.17
N GLY A 58 8.62 4.16 20.81
CA GLY A 58 7.76 4.88 21.76
C GLY A 58 8.45 6.05 22.49
N ILE A 59 9.66 6.42 22.07
CA ILE A 59 10.47 7.48 22.69
C ILE A 59 10.39 8.75 21.85
N GLN A 60 9.79 9.79 22.43
CA GLN A 60 9.69 11.11 21.80
C GLN A 60 10.87 11.99 22.18
N ILE A 61 11.85 12.10 21.27
CA ILE A 61 12.97 13.03 21.45
C ILE A 61 12.47 14.47 21.26
N ARG A 62 12.80 15.33 22.22
CA ARG A 62 12.48 16.75 22.15
C ARG A 62 13.24 17.40 21.00
N ARG A 63 12.49 18.06 20.13
CA ARG A 63 12.98 18.71 18.91
C ARG A 63 12.44 20.14 18.83
N PHE A 64 13.25 21.07 18.34
CA PHE A 64 12.83 22.45 18.08
C PHE A 64 12.62 22.72 16.58
N CYS A 65 13.53 22.24 15.73
CA CYS A 65 13.56 22.57 14.30
C CYS A 65 13.11 21.46 13.35
N TYR A 66 12.92 20.22 13.82
CA TYR A 66 12.47 19.13 12.97
C TYR A 66 10.94 19.12 12.85
N HIS A 67 10.47 18.91 11.62
CA HIS A 67 9.06 18.72 11.29
C HIS A 67 8.95 17.70 10.15
N ASP A 68 8.04 16.72 10.22
CA ASP A 68 7.98 15.57 9.29
C ASP A 68 7.75 15.93 7.81
N ARG A 69 7.21 17.12 7.57
CA ARG A 69 6.87 17.62 6.23
C ARG A 69 7.85 18.66 5.69
N LEU A 70 8.86 19.04 6.48
CA LEU A 70 9.90 19.99 6.08
C LEU A 70 11.22 19.26 5.90
N SER A 71 12.14 19.87 5.16
CA SER A 71 13.51 19.39 5.11
C SER A 71 14.14 19.41 6.51
N VAL A 72 15.05 18.46 6.75
CA VAL A 72 15.91 18.51 7.93
C VAL A 72 16.77 19.77 7.84
N ALA A 73 16.71 20.60 8.89
CA ALA A 73 17.46 21.85 9.02
C ALA A 73 18.86 21.63 9.60
#